data_AF-A0A3C1GBJ1-F1
#
_entry.id   AF-A0A3C1GBJ1-F1
#
_cell.length_a   1.000
_cell.length_b   1.000
_cell.length_c   1.000
_cell.angle_alpha   90.00
_cell.angle_beta   90.00
_cell.angle_gamma   90.00
#
_symmetry.space_group_name_H-M   'P 1'
#
loop_
_entity.id
_entity.type
_entity.pdbx_description
1 polymer ?
#
loop_
_entity_poly.entity_id
_entity_poly.type
_entity_poly.pdbx_seq_one_letter_code
_entity_poly.pdbx_strand_id
1 'polypeptide(L)'
;MPTPTQQQVHAVNTLDNFSIAYLQAQSEYIAAAISPMVPVVKQTDRYFIASKADFFRDELKLRAPGTPFAKIGFGLTTDTFYCEQYAAEFPLPDEIAEGSDLDLERDGVELITQKALIRWEALMAAKVFASGWTGQADQTGVAAGPVGAQFLQFDQGGAIPLDILETAIQAVKVA
;
A
#
# COMPACT_ATOMS: atom_id res chain seq x y z
N MET A 1 13.13 9.86 21.80
CA MET A 1 11.94 10.56 21.27
C MET A 1 11.53 11.59 22.32
N PRO A 2 11.18 12.83 21.95
CA PRO A 2 10.81 13.84 22.93
C PRO A 2 9.43 13.50 23.52
N THR A 3 9.39 13.26 24.83
CA THR A 3 8.16 13.23 25.63
C THR A 3 7.92 14.64 26.18
N PRO A 4 6.68 15.15 26.17
CA PRO A 4 6.38 16.47 26.72
C PRO A 4 6.73 16.52 28.21
N THR A 5 7.34 17.62 28.65
CA THR A 5 7.72 17.83 30.05
C THR A 5 6.64 18.62 30.79
N GLN A 6 6.50 18.43 32.11
CA GLN A 6 5.46 19.08 32.94
C GLN A 6 5.34 20.61 32.73
N GLN A 7 6.44 21.30 32.44
CA GLN A 7 6.44 22.74 32.14
C GLN A 7 5.77 23.12 30.82
N GLN A 8 5.74 22.21 29.84
CA GLN A 8 5.09 22.43 28.55
C GLN A 8 3.58 22.15 28.61
N VAL A 9 3.18 21.33 29.58
CA VAL A 9 1.78 20.94 29.79
C VAL A 9 1.03 22.00 30.61
N HIS A 10 1.67 22.61 31.61
CA HIS A 10 1.12 23.72 32.40
C HIS A 10 1.57 25.10 31.90
N ALA A 11 1.57 25.33 30.58
CA ALA A 11 1.87 26.64 30.04
C ALA A 11 0.72 27.62 30.33
N VAL A 12 0.96 28.56 31.25
CA VAL A 12 0.03 29.63 31.63
C VAL A 12 -0.31 30.48 30.40
N ASN A 13 -1.53 30.34 29.88
CA ASN A 13 -2.16 31.05 28.74
C ASN A 13 -2.11 30.39 27.35
N THR A 14 -2.05 29.06 27.23
CA THR A 14 -2.44 28.40 25.98
C THR A 14 -3.96 28.22 25.90
N LEU A 15 -4.55 28.25 24.70
CA LEU A 15 -5.96 27.92 24.50
C LEU A 15 -6.13 26.42 24.73
N ASP A 16 -6.63 26.03 25.91
CA ASP A 16 -6.83 24.62 26.30
C ASP A 16 -7.73 23.83 25.34
N ASN A 17 -8.53 24.53 24.53
CA ASN A 17 -9.49 23.95 23.59
C ASN A 17 -8.94 23.81 22.15
N PHE A 18 -7.66 24.10 21.91
CA PHE A 18 -7.08 24.07 20.56
C PHE A 18 -5.62 23.58 20.55
N SER A 19 -5.45 22.29 20.25
CA SER A 19 -4.16 21.68 19.90
C SER A 19 -3.99 21.64 18.38
N ILE A 20 -2.87 22.14 17.85
CA ILE A 20 -2.51 22.00 16.43
C ILE A 20 -1.63 20.75 16.28
N ALA A 21 -2.26 19.63 15.91
CA ALA A 21 -1.56 18.42 15.53
C ALA A 21 -1.36 18.35 14.01
N TYR A 22 -0.13 18.11 13.55
CA TYR A 22 0.15 17.86 12.13
C TYR A 22 -0.13 16.40 11.79
N LEU A 23 -1.42 16.09 11.66
CA LEU A 23 -1.89 14.77 11.23
C LEU A 23 -2.19 14.79 9.73
N GLN A 24 -1.71 13.77 9.04
CA GLN A 24 -2.13 13.54 7.66
C GLN A 24 -3.51 12.89 7.68
N ALA A 25 -4.45 13.43 6.90
CA ALA A 25 -5.79 12.86 6.80
C ALA A 25 -5.70 11.41 6.31
N GLN A 26 -6.51 10.52 6.90
CA GLN A 26 -6.43 9.08 6.57
C GLN A 26 -6.75 8.80 5.09
N SER A 27 -7.52 9.66 4.44
CA SER A 27 -7.86 9.59 3.01
C SER A 27 -6.67 9.79 2.08
N GLU A 28 -5.59 10.41 2.56
CA GLU A 28 -4.37 10.63 1.77
C GLU A 28 -3.47 9.38 1.71
N TYR A 29 -3.77 8.35 2.50
CA TYR A 29 -3.07 7.07 2.42
C TYR A 29 -3.70 6.22 1.31
N ILE A 30 -2.86 5.78 0.37
CA ILE A 30 -3.22 5.03 -0.84
C ILE A 30 -2.97 3.53 -0.65
N ALA A 31 -2.19 3.13 0.37
CA ALA A 31 -1.83 1.74 0.64
C ALA A 31 -3.05 0.82 0.75
N ALA A 32 -4.13 1.27 1.38
CA ALA A 32 -5.36 0.50 1.51
C ALA A 32 -6.10 0.27 0.18
N ALA A 33 -5.95 1.18 -0.79
CA ALA A 33 -6.57 1.06 -2.10
C ALA A 33 -5.79 0.13 -3.03
N ILE A 34 -4.46 0.12 -2.94
CA ILE A 34 -3.59 -0.74 -3.75
C ILE A 34 -3.50 -2.16 -3.17
N SER A 35 -3.42 -2.28 -1.84
CA SER A 35 -3.27 -3.54 -1.13
C SER A 35 -4.32 -3.66 -0.01
N PRO A 36 -5.51 -4.23 -0.31
CA PRO A 36 -6.57 -4.35 0.69
C PRO A 36 -6.17 -5.30 1.82
N MET A 37 -6.63 -4.99 3.04
CA MET A 37 -6.32 -5.81 4.21
C MET A 37 -7.13 -7.12 4.19
N VAL A 38 -6.44 -8.26 4.10
CA VAL A 38 -7.03 -9.59 4.17
C VAL A 38 -6.69 -10.21 5.53
N PRO A 39 -7.68 -10.43 6.43
CA PRO A 39 -7.41 -10.97 7.75
C PRO A 39 -6.99 -12.45 7.66
N VAL A 40 -5.90 -12.79 8.35
CA VAL A 40 -5.38 -14.18 8.45
C VAL A 40 -5.15 -14.54 9.91
N VAL A 41 -5.39 -15.80 10.27
CA VAL A 41 -5.22 -16.29 11.66
C VAL A 41 -3.77 -16.68 11.94
N LYS A 42 -3.07 -17.21 10.94
CA LYS A 42 -1.69 -17.70 11.08
C LYS A 42 -0.69 -16.66 10.61
N GLN A 43 0.42 -16.54 11.34
CA GLN A 43 1.53 -15.65 10.99
C GLN A 43 2.27 -16.10 9.72
N THR A 44 2.30 -17.40 9.46
CA THR A 44 2.84 -17.97 8.22
C THR A 44 1.94 -19.08 7.71
N ASP A 45 1.64 -19.04 6.42
CA ASP A 45 1.00 -20.13 5.69
C ASP A 45 1.29 -19.95 4.19
N ARG A 46 0.70 -20.80 3.37
CA ARG A 46 0.69 -20.66 1.91
C ARG A 46 -0.60 -20.03 1.42
N TYR A 47 -0.50 -19.25 0.35
CA TYR A 47 -1.65 -18.75 -0.39
C TYR A 47 -1.67 -19.35 -1.80
N PHE A 48 -2.87 -19.52 -2.34
CA PHE A 48 -3.06 -20.03 -3.70
C PHE A 48 -2.97 -18.89 -4.71
N ILE A 49 -2.20 -19.09 -5.76
CA ILE A 49 -2.09 -18.19 -6.91
C ILE A 49 -2.79 -18.87 -8.07
N ALA A 50 -3.79 -18.21 -8.62
CA ALA A 50 -4.50 -18.68 -9.79
C ALA A 50 -3.81 -18.16 -11.06
N SER A 51 -3.60 -19.02 -12.05
CA SER A 51 -2.94 -18.64 -13.30
C SER A 51 -3.79 -17.62 -14.06
N LYS A 52 -3.24 -16.43 -14.28
CA LYS A 52 -3.91 -15.36 -15.01
C LYS A 52 -4.32 -15.79 -16.42
N ALA A 53 -3.44 -16.51 -17.12
CA ALA A 53 -3.70 -17.01 -18.47
C ALA A 53 -4.94 -17.93 -18.57
N ASP A 54 -5.30 -18.62 -17.48
CA ASP A 54 -6.46 -19.51 -17.47
C ASP A 54 -7.78 -18.73 -17.33
N PHE A 55 -7.76 -17.56 -16.68
CA PHE A 55 -8.95 -16.71 -16.51
C PHE A 55 -9.23 -15.80 -17.70
N PHE A 56 -8.20 -15.42 -18.46
CA PHE A 56 -8.35 -14.51 -19.61
C PHE A 56 -8.55 -15.22 -20.96
N ARG A 57 -8.54 -16.56 -20.97
CA ARG A 57 -8.77 -17.35 -22.17
C ARG A 57 -10.25 -17.56 -22.43
N ASP A 58 -10.68 -17.30 -23.67
CA ASP A 58 -12.03 -17.68 -24.13
C ASP A 58 -12.07 -19.16 -24.51
N GLU A 59 -12.60 -19.99 -23.61
CA GLU A 59 -12.76 -21.43 -23.83
C GLU A 59 -14.22 -21.85 -24.06
N LEU A 60 -15.14 -20.88 -24.13
CA LEU A 60 -16.56 -21.16 -24.34
C LEU A 60 -16.83 -21.54 -25.79
N LYS A 61 -17.55 -22.66 -25.98
CA LYS A 61 -17.89 -23.18 -27.31
C LYS A 61 -19.39 -23.21 -27.51
N LEU A 62 -19.83 -22.80 -28.70
CA LEU A 62 -21.23 -22.92 -29.12
C LEU A 62 -21.64 -24.40 -29.14
N ARG A 63 -22.78 -24.71 -28.54
CA ARG A 63 -23.24 -26.09 -28.35
C ARG A 63 -24.48 -26.38 -29.18
N ALA A 64 -24.44 -27.48 -29.94
CA ALA A 64 -25.63 -28.08 -30.53
C ALA A 64 -26.48 -28.80 -29.46
N PRO A 65 -27.82 -28.86 -29.57
CA PRO A 65 -28.66 -29.56 -28.60
C PRO A 65 -28.27 -31.05 -28.47
N GLY A 66 -27.98 -31.51 -27.25
CA GLY A 66 -27.71 -32.93 -26.91
C GLY A 66 -26.25 -33.30 -26.58
N THR A 67 -25.24 -32.51 -26.95
CA THR A 67 -23.82 -32.76 -26.63
C THR A 67 -23.41 -32.33 -25.21
N PRO A 68 -22.40 -32.94 -24.58
CA PRO A 68 -21.88 -32.50 -23.27
C PRO A 68 -21.17 -31.13 -23.36
N PHE A 69 -21.14 -30.40 -22.23
CA PHE A 69 -20.51 -29.08 -22.12
C PHE A 69 -18.98 -29.15 -22.24
N ALA A 70 -18.36 -28.04 -22.69
CA ALA A 70 -16.92 -27.87 -22.63
C ALA A 70 -16.46 -27.85 -21.16
N LYS A 71 -15.41 -28.62 -20.85
CA LYS A 71 -14.81 -28.65 -19.53
C LYS A 71 -13.72 -27.58 -19.46
N ILE A 72 -13.86 -26.67 -18.51
CA ILE A 72 -12.90 -25.59 -18.24
C ILE A 72 -12.29 -25.87 -16.86
N GLY A 73 -11.03 -25.50 -16.68
CA GLY A 73 -10.32 -25.62 -15.41
C GLY A 73 -9.28 -24.52 -15.27
N PHE A 74 -8.78 -24.32 -14.05
CA PHE A 74 -7.70 -23.38 -13.76
C PHE A 74 -6.62 -24.08 -12.95
N GLY A 75 -5.36 -23.77 -13.25
CA GLY A 75 -4.22 -24.18 -12.45
C GLY A 75 -4.12 -23.34 -11.18
N LEU A 76 -3.76 -24.00 -10.07
CA LEU A 76 -3.39 -23.34 -8.83
C LEU A 76 -1.92 -23.63 -8.51
N THR A 77 -1.15 -22.58 -8.30
CA THR A 77 0.17 -22.66 -7.68
C THR A 77 0.08 -22.15 -6.25
N THR A 78 1.11 -22.38 -5.44
CA THR A 78 1.16 -21.90 -4.06
C THR A 78 2.43 -21.13 -3.82
N ASP A 79 2.32 -20.04 -3.08
CA ASP A 79 3.46 -19.30 -2.54
C ASP A 79 3.27 -19.08 -1.04
N THR A 80 4.33 -18.71 -0.33
CA THR A 80 4.35 -18.55 1.13
C THR A 80 4.28 -17.10 1.54
N PHE A 81 3.61 -16.82 2.66
CA PHE A 81 3.66 -15.50 3.30
C PHE A 81 4.21 -15.58 4.73
N TYR A 82 4.74 -14.45 5.19
CA TYR A 82 5.16 -14.24 6.57
C TYR A 82 4.72 -12.84 7.04
N CYS A 83 3.93 -12.78 8.10
CA CYS A 83 3.45 -11.54 8.71
C CYS A 83 4.40 -11.08 9.81
N GLU A 84 5.19 -10.05 9.53
CA GLU A 84 6.04 -9.39 10.52
C GLU A 84 5.22 -8.54 11.49
N GLN A 85 5.57 -8.56 12.77
CA GLN A 85 4.92 -7.76 13.80
C GLN A 85 5.67 -6.43 13.99
N TYR A 86 4.92 -5.34 13.94
CA TYR A 86 5.41 -3.99 14.24
C TYR A 86 4.63 -3.45 15.44
N ALA A 87 5.34 -2.86 16.40
CA ALA A 87 4.74 -2.28 17.60
C ALA A 87 5.45 -0.97 17.96
N ALA A 88 4.69 -0.05 18.54
CA ALA A 88 5.19 1.20 19.10
C ALA A 88 4.41 1.49 20.39
N GLU A 89 5.10 2.07 21.37
CA GLU A 89 4.53 2.45 22.66
C GLU A 89 4.69 3.96 22.84
N PHE A 90 3.65 4.60 23.35
CA PHE A 90 3.70 5.98 23.83
C PHE A 90 3.64 5.96 25.36
N PRO A 91 4.77 6.14 26.06
CA PRO A 91 4.78 6.12 27.51
C PRO A 91 4.18 7.41 28.06
N LEU A 92 3.11 7.29 28.84
CA LEU A 92 2.50 8.39 29.57
C LEU A 92 2.54 8.08 31.08
N PRO A 93 3.36 8.80 31.86
CA PRO A 93 3.37 8.64 33.31
C PRO A 93 2.21 9.39 33.98
N ASP A 94 1.70 8.84 35.08
CA ASP A 94 0.50 9.30 35.78
C ASP A 94 0.61 10.77 36.25
N GLU A 95 1.80 11.22 36.67
CA GLU A 95 1.99 12.60 37.14
C GLU A 95 1.91 13.65 36.03
N ILE A 96 2.06 13.22 34.76
CA ILE A 96 1.90 14.07 33.57
C ILE A 96 0.45 14.01 33.09
N ALA A 97 -0.19 12.84 33.19
CA ALA A 97 -1.60 12.68 32.84
C ALA A 97 -2.52 13.51 33.76
N GLU A 98 -2.31 13.46 35.08
CA GLU A 98 -3.11 14.22 36.05
C GLU A 98 -2.87 15.73 36.00
N GLY A 99 -1.68 16.16 35.57
CA GLY A 99 -1.30 17.58 35.45
C GLY A 99 -1.61 18.19 34.08
N SER A 100 -2.31 17.47 33.21
CA SER A 100 -2.57 17.91 31.84
C SER A 100 -3.95 18.50 31.65
N ASP A 101 -3.99 19.71 31.09
CA ASP A 101 -5.21 20.35 30.58
C ASP A 101 -5.62 19.79 29.19
N LEU A 102 -4.78 18.92 28.59
CA LEU A 102 -5.00 18.22 27.32
C LEU A 102 -5.26 16.72 27.49
N ASP A 103 -6.03 16.13 26.57
CA ASP A 103 -6.27 14.69 26.48
C ASP A 103 -5.08 13.95 25.83
N LEU A 104 -4.01 13.76 26.61
CA LEU A 104 -2.76 13.14 26.17
C LEU A 104 -2.90 11.66 25.79
N GLU A 105 -3.90 10.97 26.33
CA GLU A 105 -4.19 9.57 25.97
C GLU A 105 -4.68 9.49 24.52
N ARG A 106 -5.64 10.35 24.18
CA ARG A 106 -6.14 10.46 22.80
C ARG A 106 -5.03 10.85 21.83
N ASP A 107 -4.22 11.85 22.16
CA ASP A 107 -3.10 12.28 21.32
C ASP A 107 -2.07 11.16 21.12
N GLY A 108 -1.81 10.36 22.16
CA GLY A 108 -0.95 9.17 22.08
C GLY A 108 -1.49 8.11 21.12
N VAL A 109 -2.80 7.84 21.16
CA VAL A 109 -3.45 6.90 20.24
C VAL A 109 -3.42 7.42 18.80
N GLU A 110 -3.71 8.71 18.59
CA GLU A 110 -3.65 9.35 17.27
C GLU A 110 -2.23 9.29 16.69
N LEU A 111 -1.20 9.52 17.52
CA LEU A 111 0.21 9.40 17.13
C LEU A 111 0.57 7.98 16.71
N ILE A 112 0.25 6.97 17.54
CA ILE A 112 0.56 5.56 17.23
C ILE A 112 -0.15 5.14 15.94
N THR A 113 -1.42 5.54 15.77
CA THR A 113 -2.21 5.26 14.57
C THR A 113 -1.55 5.88 13.33
N GLN A 114 -1.11 7.14 13.41
CA GLN A 114 -0.43 7.79 12.29
C GLN A 114 0.89 7.09 11.93
N LYS A 115 1.68 6.68 12.93
CA LYS A 115 2.93 5.92 12.69
C LYS A 115 2.67 4.57 12.04
N ALA A 116 1.60 3.89 12.43
CA ALA A 116 1.20 2.63 11.81
C ALA A 116 0.83 2.83 10.33
N LEU A 117 0.06 3.86 10.00
CA LEU A 117 -0.33 4.18 8.61
C LEU A 117 0.88 4.56 7.74
N ILE A 118 1.80 5.39 8.26
CA ILE A 118 3.04 5.73 7.55
C ILE A 118 3.90 4.48 7.29
N ARG A 119 3.99 3.58 8.27
CA ARG A 119 4.74 2.32 8.09
C ARG A 119 4.09 1.45 7.02
N TRP A 120 2.76 1.40 6.98
CA TRP A 120 2.03 0.66 5.96
C TRP A 120 2.33 1.20 4.55
N GLU A 121 2.31 2.52 4.35
CA GLU A 121 2.73 3.15 3.09
C GLU A 121 4.18 2.82 2.72
N ALA A 122 5.10 2.96 3.67
CA ALA A 122 6.51 2.70 3.40
C ALA A 122 6.75 1.24 2.98
N LEU A 123 6.05 0.29 3.63
CA LEU A 123 6.13 -1.13 3.26
C LEU A 123 5.46 -1.41 1.91
N MET A 124 4.32 -0.78 1.61
CA MET A 124 3.65 -0.89 0.33
C MET A 124 4.57 -0.38 -0.77
N ALA A 125 5.10 0.83 -0.64
CA ALA A 125 6.00 1.42 -1.60
C ALA A 125 7.25 0.57 -1.82
N ALA A 126 7.86 0.08 -0.74
CA ALA A 126 9.05 -0.77 -0.82
C ALA A 126 8.80 -2.13 -1.49
N LYS A 127 7.59 -2.70 -1.41
CA LYS A 127 7.26 -4.00 -2.01
C LYS A 127 6.71 -3.89 -3.43
N VAL A 128 5.86 -2.88 -3.68
CA VAL A 128 5.16 -2.68 -4.97
C VAL A 128 6.07 -2.00 -5.98
N PHE A 129 6.86 -1.01 -5.56
CA PHE A 129 7.82 -0.32 -6.43
C PHE A 129 9.23 -0.95 -6.35
N ALA A 130 9.36 -2.13 -5.74
CA ALA A 130 10.58 -2.92 -5.89
C ALA A 130 10.71 -3.42 -7.33
N SER A 131 11.96 -3.53 -7.80
CA SER A 131 12.24 -4.06 -9.12
C SER A 131 11.73 -5.50 -9.27
N GLY A 132 11.09 -5.78 -10.40
CA GLY A 132 10.64 -7.14 -10.76
C GLY A 132 9.35 -7.64 -10.08
N TRP A 133 8.56 -6.76 -9.45
CA TRP A 133 7.32 -7.15 -8.75
C TRP A 133 6.30 -7.89 -9.65
N THR A 134 6.22 -7.57 -10.94
CA THR A 134 5.22 -8.13 -11.87
C THR A 134 5.77 -9.18 -12.84
N GLY A 135 7.05 -9.56 -12.72
CA GLY A 135 7.73 -10.43 -13.69
C GLY A 135 7.93 -9.77 -15.07
N GLN A 136 7.52 -8.52 -15.25
CA GLN A 136 7.81 -7.68 -16.40
C GLN A 136 9.09 -6.87 -16.15
N ALA A 137 9.79 -6.48 -17.23
CA ALA A 137 10.95 -5.60 -17.11
C ALA A 137 10.52 -4.20 -16.66
N ASP A 138 11.19 -3.67 -15.63
CA ASP A 138 10.90 -2.33 -15.12
C ASP A 138 11.21 -1.28 -16.20
N GLN A 139 10.23 -0.42 -16.46
CA GLN A 139 10.38 0.68 -17.42
C GLN A 139 11.15 1.83 -16.75
N THR A 140 12.29 2.23 -17.32
CA THR A 140 13.14 3.29 -16.74
C THR A 140 13.04 4.59 -17.52
N GLY A 141 12.82 5.71 -16.83
CA GLY A 141 12.80 7.03 -17.43
C GLY A 141 14.21 7.56 -17.72
N VAL A 142 14.53 7.88 -18.98
CA VAL A 142 15.80 8.51 -19.39
C VAL A 142 15.61 9.93 -19.91
N ALA A 143 16.62 10.78 -19.74
CA ALA A 143 16.57 12.18 -20.17
C ALA A 143 16.70 12.35 -21.70
N ALA A 144 17.29 11.39 -22.41
CA ALA A 144 17.37 11.37 -23.87
C ALA A 144 17.67 9.95 -24.40
N GLY A 145 17.24 9.65 -25.63
CA GLY A 145 17.60 8.44 -26.36
C GLY A 145 17.15 7.12 -25.71
N PRO A 146 15.86 6.93 -25.41
CA PRO A 146 15.36 5.68 -24.81
C PRO A 146 15.64 4.47 -25.71
N VAL A 147 16.11 3.38 -25.09
CA VAL A 147 16.35 2.10 -25.77
C VAL A 147 15.76 0.95 -24.95
N GLY A 148 15.07 0.03 -25.62
CA GLY A 148 14.46 -1.13 -24.95
C GLY A 148 13.33 -0.74 -23.99
N ALA A 149 13.41 -1.18 -22.72
CA ALA A 149 12.42 -0.90 -21.67
C ALA A 149 12.63 0.49 -21.02
N GLN A 150 12.81 1.53 -21.84
CA GLN A 150 13.04 2.89 -21.38
C GLN A 150 12.05 3.84 -22.03
N PHE A 151 11.67 4.88 -21.29
CA PHE A 151 10.81 5.95 -21.80
C PHE A 151 11.43 7.32 -21.52
N LEU A 152 11.00 8.33 -22.27
CA LEU A 152 11.47 9.70 -22.03
C LEU A 152 10.83 10.25 -20.76
N GLN A 153 11.64 10.82 -19.85
CA GLN A 153 11.12 11.44 -18.63
C GLN A 153 10.07 12.53 -18.94
N PHE A 154 9.05 12.62 -18.10
CA PHE A 154 7.87 13.47 -18.36
C PHE A 154 8.14 14.97 -18.24
N ASP A 155 9.33 15.35 -17.78
CA ASP A 155 9.83 16.73 -17.76
C ASP A 155 10.46 17.16 -19.10
N GLN A 156 10.72 16.22 -20.02
CA GLN A 156 11.37 16.49 -21.30
C GLN A 156 10.37 16.85 -22.40
N GLY A 157 10.76 17.79 -23.27
CA GLY A 157 10.00 18.16 -24.46
C GLY A 157 9.86 17.00 -25.43
N GLY A 158 8.61 16.62 -25.75
CA GLY A 158 8.31 15.48 -26.63
C GLY A 158 7.98 14.18 -25.90
N ALA A 159 7.96 14.16 -24.57
CA ALA A 159 7.37 13.05 -23.83
C ALA A 159 5.86 12.99 -24.11
N ILE A 160 5.34 11.80 -24.43
CA ILE A 160 3.91 11.54 -24.60
C ILE A 160 3.50 10.57 -23.49
N PRO A 161 3.12 11.06 -22.28
CA PRO A 161 2.81 10.20 -21.14
C PRO A 161 1.67 9.21 -21.43
N LEU A 162 0.72 9.58 -22.30
CA LEU A 162 -0.43 8.74 -22.65
C LEU A 162 -0.01 7.41 -23.31
N ASP A 163 0.87 7.46 -24.30
CA ASP A 163 1.31 6.27 -25.04
C ASP A 163 2.07 5.29 -24.14
N ILE A 164 2.84 5.84 -23.20
CA ILE A 164 3.59 5.07 -22.19
C ILE A 164 2.62 4.35 -21.25
N LEU A 165 1.56 5.03 -20.78
CA LEU A 165 0.54 4.45 -19.92
C LEU A 165 -0.30 3.40 -20.65
N GLU A 166 -0.70 3.65 -21.90
CA GLU A 166 -1.46 2.69 -22.71
C GLU A 166 -0.66 1.42 -22.96
N THR A 167 0.63 1.56 -23.28
CA THR A 167 1.55 0.44 -23.46
C THR A 167 1.70 -0.38 -22.17
N ALA A 168 1.84 0.29 -21.02
CA ALA A 168 1.90 -0.40 -19.73
C ALA A 168 0.59 -1.15 -19.40
N ILE A 169 -0.57 -0.53 -19.64
CA ILE A 169 -1.88 -1.16 -19.46
C ILE A 169 -2.02 -2.39 -20.37
N GLN A 170 -1.58 -2.31 -21.61
CA GLN A 170 -1.67 -3.42 -22.56
C GLN A 170 -0.73 -4.57 -22.18
N ALA A 171 0.48 -4.28 -21.70
CA ALA A 171 1.39 -5.30 -21.17
C ALA A 171 0.76 -6.05 -19.99
N VAL A 172 0.11 -5.33 -19.08
CA VAL A 172 -0.63 -5.95 -17.96
C VAL A 172 -1.85 -6.73 -18.46
N LYS A 173 -2.51 -6.38 -19.56
CA LYS A 173 -3.66 -7.17 -20.06
C LYS A 173 -3.26 -8.49 -20.73
N VAL A 174 -2.07 -8.54 -21.34
CA VAL A 174 -1.64 -9.67 -22.18
C VAL A 174 -0.80 -10.70 -21.40
N ALA A 175 -0.13 -10.30 -20.32
CA ALA A 175 0.57 -11.20 -19.39
C ALA A 175 -0.40 -11.95 -18.46
#